data_AF-A0A958EF99-F1
#
_entry.id   AF-A0A958EF99-F1
#
_cell.length_a   1.000
_cell.length_b   1.000
_cell.length_c   1.000
_cell.angle_alpha   90.00
_cell.angle_beta   90.00
_cell.angle_gamma   90.00
#
_symmetry.space_group_name_H-M   'P 1'
#
loop_
_entity.id
_entity.type
_entity.pdbx_description
1 polymer ?
#
loop_
_entity_poly.entity_id
_entity_poly.type
_entity_poly.pdbx_seq_one_letter_code
_entity_poly.pdbx_strand_id
1 'polypeptide(L)'
;MDKQTFVNQLETRVEQLDTKIDALMQEARKKSDELSTEARQQVDRLKEKRSAFNEELQGFKVKSGNALQEAKSGLEKTWEELRKTVDNTIAEINH
;
A
#
# COMPACT_ATOMS: atom_id res chain seq x y z
N MET A 1 10.73 -11.87 -15.55
CA MET A 1 9.47 -12.09 -14.80
C MET A 1 8.31 -11.79 -15.72
N ASP A 2 7.45 -12.77 -15.97
CA ASP A 2 6.23 -12.61 -16.76
C ASP A 2 5.16 -11.82 -15.99
N LYS A 3 4.10 -11.43 -16.71
CA LYS A 3 3.01 -10.61 -16.17
C LYS A 3 2.28 -11.28 -15.01
N GLN A 4 2.01 -12.59 -15.10
CA GLN A 4 1.25 -13.29 -14.06
C GLN A 4 2.05 -13.37 -12.77
N THR A 5 3.33 -13.74 -12.88
CA THR A 5 4.24 -13.76 -11.72
C THR A 5 4.36 -12.39 -11.08
N PHE A 6 4.46 -11.32 -11.88
CA PHE A 6 4.50 -9.94 -11.37
C PHE A 6 3.22 -9.55 -10.62
N VAL A 7 2.05 -9.85 -11.19
CA VAL A 7 0.75 -9.58 -10.57
C VAL A 7 0.62 -10.32 -9.25
N ASN A 8 0.89 -11.63 -9.24
CA ASN A 8 0.78 -12.45 -8.02
C ASN A 8 1.70 -11.92 -6.91
N GLN A 9 2.93 -11.51 -7.26
CA GLN A 9 3.87 -10.92 -6.29
C GLN A 9 3.32 -9.63 -5.67
N LEU A 10 2.71 -8.75 -6.48
CA LEU A 10 2.13 -7.52 -5.97
C LEU A 10 0.87 -7.76 -5.14
N GLU A 11 0.01 -8.70 -5.53
CA GLU A 11 -1.18 -9.08 -4.75
C GLU A 11 -0.79 -9.59 -3.36
N THR A 12 0.17 -10.52 -3.28
CA THR A 12 0.68 -11.02 -1.99
C THR A 12 1.25 -9.88 -1.13
N ARG A 13 1.95 -8.93 -1.75
CA ARG A 13 2.50 -7.78 -1.03
C ARG A 13 1.41 -6.83 -0.53
N VAL A 14 0.34 -6.64 -1.30
CA VAL A 14 -0.83 -5.85 -0.87
C VAL A 14 -1.52 -6.52 0.32
N GLU A 15 -1.71 -7.84 0.31
CA GLU A 15 -2.28 -8.58 1.44
C GLU A 15 -1.42 -8.43 2.72
N GLN A 16 -0.10 -8.49 2.58
CA GLN A 16 0.82 -8.23 3.69
C GLN A 16 0.71 -6.80 4.22
N LEU A 17 0.54 -5.83 3.31
CA LEU A 17 0.41 -4.42 3.66
C LEU A 17 -0.93 -4.14 4.35
N ASP A 18 -2.01 -4.81 3.94
CA ASP A 18 -3.32 -4.75 4.61
C ASP A 18 -3.23 -5.23 6.04
N THR A 19 -2.55 -6.36 6.27
CA THR A 19 -2.32 -6.89 7.61
C THR A 19 -1.56 -5.89 8.49
N LYS A 20 -0.56 -5.20 7.93
CA LYS A 20 0.20 -4.17 8.66
C LYS A 20 -0.65 -2.94 8.98
N ILE A 21 -1.45 -2.46 8.03
CA ILE A 21 -2.35 -1.31 8.21
C ILE A 21 -3.39 -1.61 9.29
N ASP A 22 -3.94 -2.83 9.33
CA ASP A 22 -4.90 -3.23 10.35
C ASP A 22 -4.26 -3.30 11.75
N ALA A 23 -3.02 -3.78 11.85
CA ALA A 23 -2.27 -3.76 13.10
C ALA A 23 -2.05 -2.31 13.59
N LEU A 24 -1.68 -1.38 12.69
CA LEU A 24 -1.51 0.03 13.02
C LEU A 24 -2.80 0.70 13.49
N MET A 25 -3.95 0.39 12.87
CA MET A 25 -5.25 0.88 13.35
C MET A 25 -5.49 0.48 14.82
N GLN A 26 -5.15 -0.76 15.17
CA GLN A 26 -5.37 -1.29 16.51
C GLN A 26 -4.39 -0.67 17.51
N GLU A 27 -3.17 -0.36 17.10
CA GLU A 27 -2.19 0.35 17.91
C GLU A 27 -2.56 1.83 18.11
N ALA A 28 -2.97 2.51 17.04
CA ALA A 28 -3.49 3.87 17.09
C ALA A 28 -4.64 4.03 18.09
N ARG A 29 -5.52 3.02 18.19
CA ARG A 29 -6.63 3.00 19.15
C ARG A 29 -6.20 2.88 20.63
N LYS A 30 -4.98 2.42 20.91
CA LYS A 30 -4.45 2.26 22.27
C LYS A 30 -3.67 3.48 22.77
N LYS A 31 -3.30 4.40 21.89
CA LYS A 31 -2.62 5.66 22.22
C LYS A 31 -3.59 6.64 22.93
N SER A 32 -3.05 7.65 23.60
CA SER A 32 -3.83 8.78 24.17
C SER A 32 -4.68 9.48 23.11
N ASP A 33 -5.79 10.13 23.48
CA ASP A 33 -6.80 10.64 22.54
C ASP A 33 -6.27 11.52 21.39
N GLU A 34 -5.30 12.41 21.68
CA GLU A 34 -4.67 13.28 20.69
C GLU A 34 -3.82 12.47 19.69
N LEU A 35 -2.86 11.68 20.20
CA LEU A 35 -2.03 10.78 19.40
C LEU A 35 -2.86 9.72 18.66
N SER A 36 -3.99 9.29 19.23
CA SER A 36 -4.92 8.37 18.60
C SER A 36 -5.59 9.00 17.37
N THR A 37 -5.95 10.28 17.45
CA THR A 37 -6.59 10.99 16.33
C THR A 37 -5.62 11.16 15.17
N GLU A 38 -4.40 11.61 15.43
CA GLU A 38 -3.36 11.77 14.41
C GLU A 38 -3.00 10.42 13.78
N ALA A 39 -2.76 9.39 14.59
CA ALA A 39 -2.44 8.05 14.11
C ALA A 39 -3.58 7.48 13.25
N ARG A 40 -4.85 7.64 13.64
CA ARG A 40 -5.99 7.20 12.82
C ARG A 40 -6.03 7.90 11.47
N GLN A 41 -5.83 9.22 11.43
CA GLN A 41 -5.78 9.98 10.17
C GLN A 41 -4.65 9.50 9.26
N GLN A 42 -3.48 9.20 9.82
CA GLN A 42 -2.39 8.64 9.04
C GLN A 42 -2.75 7.27 8.45
N VAL A 43 -3.33 6.39 9.26
CA VAL A 43 -3.70 5.05 8.79
C VAL A 43 -4.83 5.09 7.76
N ASP A 44 -5.77 6.04 7.86
CA ASP A 44 -6.80 6.24 6.84
C ASP A 44 -6.19 6.69 5.51
N ARG A 45 -5.20 7.60 5.53
CA ARG A 45 -4.44 7.96 4.31
C ARG A 45 -3.68 6.77 3.70
N LEU A 46 -3.16 5.85 4.54
CA LEU A 46 -2.53 4.62 4.04
C LEU A 46 -3.55 3.72 3.32
N LYS A 47 -4.77 3.59 3.86
CA LYS A 47 -5.84 2.81 3.22
C LYS A 47 -6.26 3.39 1.87
N GLU A 48 -6.32 4.71 1.77
CA GLU A 48 -6.62 5.40 0.50
C GLU A 48 -5.53 5.11 -0.55
N LYS A 49 -4.25 5.30 -0.19
CA LYS A 49 -3.13 5.01 -1.09
C LYS A 49 -3.08 3.54 -1.51
N ARG A 50 -3.34 2.61 -0.57
CA ARG A 50 -3.44 1.18 -0.87
C ARG A 50 -4.58 0.89 -1.84
N SER A 51 -5.74 1.52 -1.65
CA SER A 51 -6.90 1.33 -2.53
C SER A 51 -6.60 1.83 -3.94
N ALA A 52 -6.02 3.02 -4.08
CA ALA A 52 -5.59 3.57 -5.37
C ALA A 52 -4.58 2.64 -6.07
N PHE A 53 -3.60 2.11 -5.33
CA PHE A 53 -2.66 1.13 -5.87
C PHE A 53 -3.36 -0.15 -6.37
N ASN A 54 -4.37 -0.62 -5.64
CA ASN A 54 -5.15 -1.79 -6.05
C ASN A 54 -5.91 -1.53 -7.36
N GLU A 55 -6.48 -0.34 -7.53
CA GLU A 55 -7.13 0.06 -8.79
C GLU A 55 -6.12 0.09 -9.95
N GLU A 56 -4.92 0.65 -9.74
CA GLU A 56 -3.84 0.62 -10.73
C GLU A 56 -3.43 -0.81 -11.09
N LEU A 57 -3.34 -1.71 -10.10
CA LEU A 57 -3.01 -3.12 -10.31
C LEU A 57 -4.11 -3.84 -11.12
N GLN A 58 -5.39 -3.60 -10.85
CA GLN A 58 -6.48 -4.15 -11.67
C GLN A 58 -6.41 -3.60 -13.11
N GLY A 59 -6.12 -2.30 -13.27
CA GLY A 59 -5.89 -1.69 -14.58
C GLY A 59 -4.71 -2.31 -15.32
N PHE A 60 -3.63 -2.67 -14.61
CA PHE A 60 -2.49 -3.37 -15.19
C PHE A 60 -2.82 -4.79 -15.65
N LYS A 61 -3.67 -5.53 -14.92
CA LYS A 61 -4.08 -6.90 -15.27
C LYS A 61 -4.77 -6.99 -16.63
N VAL A 62 -5.42 -5.93 -17.12
CA VAL A 62 -6.06 -5.92 -18.44
C VAL A 62 -5.16 -5.37 -19.57
N LYS A 63 -4.03 -4.74 -19.25
CA LYS A 63 -3.09 -4.20 -20.26
C LYS A 63 -2.30 -5.29 -20.98
N SER A 64 -1.97 -5.06 -22.25
CA SER A 64 -1.18 -5.96 -23.09
C SER A 64 -0.42 -5.17 -24.15
N GLY A 65 0.50 -5.83 -24.87
CA GLY A 65 1.29 -5.20 -25.93
C GLY A 65 2.33 -4.21 -25.42
N ASN A 66 2.67 -3.22 -26.26
CA ASN A 66 3.81 -2.31 -26.02
C ASN A 66 3.67 -1.48 -24.74
N ALA A 67 2.44 -1.15 -24.32
CA ALA A 67 2.18 -0.38 -23.10
C ALA A 67 2.40 -1.18 -21.80
N LEU A 68 2.60 -2.50 -21.87
CA LEU A 68 2.73 -3.36 -20.69
C LEU A 68 3.98 -3.05 -19.87
N GLN A 69 5.12 -2.79 -20.53
CA GLN A 69 6.39 -2.57 -19.83
C GLN A 69 6.39 -1.22 -19.10
N GLU A 70 5.87 -0.18 -19.72
CA GLU A 70 5.74 1.14 -19.11
C GLU A 70 4.77 1.10 -17.93
N ALA A 71 3.62 0.45 -18.09
CA ALA A 71 2.65 0.27 -17.02
C ALA A 71 3.23 -0.54 -15.85
N LYS A 72 4.05 -1.56 -16.14
CA LYS A 72 4.76 -2.33 -15.12
C LYS A 72 5.68 -1.44 -14.30
N SER A 73 6.51 -0.63 -14.97
CA SER A 73 7.45 0.27 -14.31
C SER A 73 6.73 1.35 -13.49
N GLY A 74 5.61 1.87 -13.99
CA GLY A 74 4.75 2.79 -13.24
C GLY A 74 4.24 2.15 -11.95
N LEU A 75 3.68 0.95 -12.05
CA LEU A 75 3.14 0.23 -10.90
C LEU A 75 4.22 -0.13 -9.87
N GLU A 76 5.43 -0.50 -10.31
CA GLU A 76 6.58 -0.72 -9.41
C GLU A 76 6.97 0.53 -8.61
N LYS A 77 6.90 1.71 -9.24
CA LYS A 77 7.16 2.99 -8.55
C LYS A 77 6.07 3.32 -7.55
N THR A 78 4.79 3.23 -7.95
CA THR A 78 3.66 3.45 -7.03
C THR A 78 3.74 2.52 -5.83
N TRP A 79 4.11 1.24 -6.05
CA TRP A 79 4.32 0.27 -4.98
C TRP A 79 5.44 0.70 -4.00
N GLU A 80 6.60 1.10 -4.50
CA GLU A 80 7.72 1.52 -3.64
C GLU A 80 7.38 2.79 -2.83
N GLU A 81 6.62 3.72 -3.40
CA GLU A 81 6.13 4.89 -2.69
C GLU A 81 5.12 4.54 -1.59
N LEU A 82 4.17 3.66 -1.88
CA LEU A 82 3.22 3.14 -0.90
C LEU A 82 3.95 2.44 0.25
N ARG A 83 4.89 1.55 -0.07
CA ARG A 83 5.70 0.83 0.93
C ARG A 83 6.45 1.79 1.84
N LYS A 84 7.16 2.78 1.28
CA LYS A 84 7.88 3.79 2.06
C LYS A 84 6.94 4.59 2.96
N THR A 85 5.76 4.94 2.47
CA THR A 85 4.77 5.68 3.27
C THR A 85 4.31 4.83 4.45
N VAL A 86 4.01 3.54 4.24
CA VAL A 86 3.66 2.61 5.33
C VAL A 86 4.80 2.48 6.33
N ASP A 87 6.03 2.23 5.87
CA ASP A 87 7.20 2.08 6.75
C ASP A 87 7.44 3.34 7.61
N ASN A 88 7.26 4.54 7.03
CA ASN A 88 7.36 5.80 7.77
C ASN A 88 6.25 5.98 8.80
N THR A 89 4.99 5.72 8.43
CA THR A 89 3.86 5.82 9.38
C THR A 89 3.99 4.80 10.52
N ILE A 90 4.52 3.59 10.26
CA ILE A 90 4.85 2.63 11.33
C ILE A 90 5.85 3.25 12.30
N ALA A 91 6.92 3.87 11.79
CA ALA A 91 7.94 4.49 12.62
C ALA A 91 7.37 5.64 13.46
N GLU A 92 6.50 6.47 12.88
CA GLU A 92 5.86 7.59 13.57
C GLU A 92 4.87 7.13 14.65
N ILE A 93 4.05 6.11 14.37
CA ILE A 93 3.08 5.58 15.33
C ILE A 93 3.78 4.84 16.47
N ASN A 94 4.91 4.16 16.23
CA ASN A 94 5.57 3.37 17.26
C ASN A 94 6.54 4.18 18.13
N HIS A 95 6.82 5.42 17.74
CA HIS A 95 7.60 6.39 18.51
C HIS A 95 6.72 7.11 19.55
#